data_AF-A0A0F3GZZ0-F1
#
_entry.id   AF-A0A0F3GZZ0-F1
#
_cell.length_a   1.000
_cell.length_b   1.000
_cell.length_c   1.000
_cell.angle_alpha   90.00
_cell.angle_beta   90.00
_cell.angle_gamma   90.00
#
_symmetry.space_group_name_H-M   'P 1'
#
loop_
_entity.id
_entity.type
_entity.pdbx_description
1 polymer ?
#
loop_
_entity_poly.entity_id
_entity_poly.type
_entity_poly.pdbx_seq_one_letter_code
_entity_poly.pdbx_strand_id
1 'polypeptide(L)' 'MRFVDVKSDIAFKRIFGNENKKDILISFLNAVLDLSGDREIGDIEI' A
#
# COMPACT_ATOMS: atom_id res chain seq x y z
N MET A 1 -2.15 -20.62 2.07
CA MET A 1 -2.89 -19.34 2.16
C MET A 1 -2.33 -18.57 3.34
N ARG A 2 -1.56 -17.50 3.11
CA ARG A 2 -1.00 -16.67 4.19
C ARG A 2 -2.08 -15.67 4.56
N PHE A 3 -2.82 -15.95 5.64
CA PHE A 3 -3.71 -14.97 6.22
C PHE A 3 -2.83 -13.82 6.70
N VAL A 4 -2.92 -12.66 6.03
CA VAL A 4 -2.47 -11.42 6.64
C VAL A 4 -3.25 -11.30 7.94
N ASP A 5 -2.52 -11.32 9.06
CA ASP A 5 -3.09 -11.23 10.40
C ASP A 5 -4.14 -10.10 10.39
N VAL A 6 -5.36 -10.35 10.88
CA VAL A 6 -6.44 -9.33 10.84
C VAL A 6 -5.98 -8.04 11.52
N LYS A 7 -5.05 -8.14 12.49
CA LYS A 7 -4.36 -6.99 13.09
C LYS A 7 -3.50 -6.20 12.10
N SER A 8 -2.79 -6.85 11.20
CA SER A 8 -2.04 -6.18 10.13
C SER A 8 -2.95 -5.47 9.14
N ASP A 9 -4.07 -6.09 8.74
CA ASP A 9 -5.02 -5.45 7.80
C ASP A 9 -5.68 -4.20 8.39
N ILE A 10 -6.08 -4.25 9.67
CA ILE A 10 -6.65 -3.11 10.39
C ILE A 10 -5.59 -2.00 10.59
N ALA A 11 -4.36 -2.35 10.97
CA ALA A 11 -3.28 -1.39 11.12
C ALA A 11 -2.94 -0.72 9.77
N PHE A 12 -2.91 -1.50 8.69
CA PHE A 12 -2.69 -1.00 7.34
C PHE A 12 -3.78 -0.02 6.93
N LYS A 13 -5.05 -0.36 7.13
CA LYS A 13 -6.18 0.56 6.85
C LYS A 13 -6.19 1.78 7.77
N ARG A 14 -5.72 1.70 9.01
CA ARG A 14 -5.59 2.89 9.88
C ARG A 14 -4.42 3.79 9.48
N ILE A 15 -3.32 3.21 9.02
CA ILE A 15 -2.12 3.96 8.62
C ILE A 15 -2.29 4.53 7.21
N PHE A 16 -2.89 3.78 6.28
CA PHE A 16 -2.96 4.08 4.85
C PHE A 16 -4.38 4.20 4.26
N GLY A 17 -5.43 3.79 4.98
CA GLY A 17 -6.82 3.84 4.51
C GLY A 17 -7.49 5.21 4.63
N ASN A 18 -6.71 6.28 4.55
CA ASN A 18 -7.21 7.64 4.39
C ASN A 18 -6.69 8.16 3.05
N GLU A 19 -7.54 8.76 2.24
CA GLU A 19 -7.18 9.27 0.91
C GLU A 19 -5.99 10.24 0.92
N ASN A 20 -5.78 10.96 2.02
CA ASN A 20 -4.64 11.87 2.21
C ASN A 20 -3.28 11.15 2.32
N LYS A 21 -3.26 9.81 2.31
CA LYS A 21 -2.04 9.00 2.45
C LYS A 21 -1.83 8.03 1.29
N LYS A 22 -2.58 8.18 0.19
CA LYS A 22 -2.41 7.38 -1.03
C LYS A 22 -0.97 7.47 -1.55
N ASP A 23 -0.36 8.65 -1.61
CA ASP A 23 1.04 8.83 -2.08
C ASP A 23 2.08 8.04 -1.27
N ILE A 24 1.92 8.02 0.06
CA ILE A 24 2.81 7.27 0.96
C ILE A 24 2.59 5.76 0.80
N LEU A 25 1.35 5.33 0.61
CA LEU A 25 1.04 3.93 0.36
C LEU A 25 1.61 3.46 -1.00
N ILE A 26 1.46 4.27 -2.04
CA ILE A 26 2.03 4.04 -3.37
C ILE A 26 3.56 3.92 -3.28
N SER A 27 4.22 4.89 -2.63
CA SER A 27 5.68 4.87 -2.44
C SER A 27 6.15 3.62 -1.67
N PHE A 28 5.42 3.23 -0.63
CA PHE A 28 5.72 2.02 0.14
C PHE A 28 5.59 0.75 -0.70
N LEU A 29 4.49 0.62 -1.47
CA LEU A 29 4.26 -0.54 -2.33
C LEU A 29 5.32 -0.63 -3.43
N ASN A 30 5.65 0.50 -4.06
CA ASN A 30 6.71 0.55 -5.07
C ASN A 30 8.07 0.10 -4.50
N ALA A 31 8.41 0.52 -3.28
CA ALA A 31 9.65 0.12 -2.61
C ALA A 31 9.67 -1.36 -2.19
N VAL A 32 8.57 -1.89 -1.62
CA VAL A 32 8.51 -3.28 -1.14
C VAL A 32 8.42 -4.28 -2.29
N LEU A 33 7.78 -3.89 -3.39
CA LEU A 33 7.62 -4.74 -4.59
C LEU A 33 8.74 -4.52 -5.62
N ASP A 34 9.71 -3.64 -5.33
CA ASP A 34 10.80 -3.26 -6.24
C ASP A 34 10.29 -2.84 -7.64
N LEU A 35 9.23 -2.03 -7.63
CA LEU A 35 8.61 -1.47 -8.82
C LEU A 35 9.27 -0.13 -9.15
N SER A 36 9.68 0.01 -10.40
CA SER A 36 10.36 1.20 -10.92
C SER A 36 10.07 1.36 -12.41
N GLY A 37 10.11 2.60 -12.90
CA GLY A 37 9.92 2.90 -14.33
C GLY A 37 8.49 2.61 -14.77
N ASP A 38 8.30 1.89 -15.88
CA ASP A 38 6.96 1.58 -16.42
C ASP A 38 6.09 0.70 -15.50
N ARG A 39 6.67 0.13 -14.44
CA ARG A 39 5.97 -0.74 -13.48
C ARG A 39 5.55 -0.03 -12.19
N GLU A 40 5.91 1.24 -12.04
CA GLU A 40 5.55 2.03 -10.86
C GLU A 40 4.03 2.19 -10.76
N ILE A 41 3.50 2.01 -9.56
CA ILE A 41 2.09 2.23 -9.26
C ILE A 41 1.86 3.75 -9.28
N GLY A 42 0.97 4.22 -10.16
CA GLY A 42 0.61 5.64 -10.27
C GLY A 42 -0.64 6.03 -9.49
N ASP A 43 -1.55 5.08 -9.24
CA ASP A 43 -2.80 5.33 -8.51
C ASP A 43 -3.33 4.04 -7.87
N ILE A 44 -4.09 4.21 -6.78
CA ILE A 44 -4.76 3.12 -6.05
C ILE A 44 -6.14 3.57 -5.55
N GLU A 45 -7.13 2.70 -5.74
CA GLU A 45 -8.47 2.87 -5.18
C GLU A 45 -8.58 2.05 -3.88
N ILE A 46 -9.05 2.68 -2.79
CA ILE A 46 -9.13 2.12 -1.43
C ILE A 46 -10.59 2.04 -0.98
#